data_AF-A0A2Z3HJ12-F1
#
_entry.id   AF-A0A2Z3HJ12-F1
#
_cell.length_a   1.000
_cell.length_b   1.000
_cell.length_c   1.000
_cell.angle_alpha   90.00
_cell.angle_beta   90.00
_cell.angle_gamma   90.00
#
_symmetry.space_group_name_H-M   'P 1'
#
loop_
_entity.id
_entity.type
_entity.pdbx_description
1 polymer ?
#
loop_
_entity_poly.entity_id
_entity_poly.type
_entity_poly.pdbx_seq_one_letter_code
_entity_poly.pdbx_strand_id
1 'polypeptide(L)'
;MAVMFGLGCVCVLVGAGVALAVSGVLLRAAVAAANRLIGAPKPQDPFGQWDDWDTDEPAPIPRAAPARAVPEPGFLTGALVTFVLGATAAVGYLCLVFVAAELLRVNVDEPAGVVLIFLAGLPFTGFGLSFLLTVTLPTTFKRAALVAFLYHLIAIPVTCVVGAIMLAFAFLIG
;
A
#
# COMPACT_ATOMS: atom_id res chain seq x y z
N MET A 1 -9.65 35.94 -12.22
CA MET A 1 -8.55 35.27 -11.49
C MET A 1 -9.04 34.47 -10.29
N ALA A 2 -9.80 35.03 -9.33
CA ALA A 2 -10.30 34.29 -8.16
C ALA A 2 -11.17 33.05 -8.49
N VAL A 3 -12.04 33.15 -9.51
CA VAL A 3 -12.89 32.02 -9.94
C VAL A 3 -12.09 30.88 -10.57
N MET A 4 -11.04 31.19 -11.34
CA MET A 4 -10.16 30.18 -11.94
C MET A 4 -9.28 29.49 -10.89
N PHE A 5 -8.83 30.24 -9.88
CA PHE A 5 -8.10 29.67 -8.74
C PHE A 5 -9.00 28.75 -7.90
N GLY A 6 -10.24 29.18 -7.61
CA GLY A 6 -11.22 28.37 -6.89
C GLY A 6 -11.59 27.07 -7.61
N LEU A 7 -11.80 27.12 -8.93
CA LEU A 7 -12.07 25.93 -9.75
C LEU A 7 -10.88 24.97 -9.74
N GLY A 8 -9.66 25.49 -9.88
CA GLY A 8 -8.43 24.69 -9.81
C GLY A 8 -8.28 23.96 -8.48
N CYS A 9 -8.49 24.64 -7.36
CA CYS A 9 -8.43 24.02 -6.03
C CYS A 9 -9.47 22.91 -5.86
N VAL A 10 -10.71 23.11 -6.32
CA VAL A 10 -11.76 22.09 -6.24
C VAL A 10 -11.39 20.87 -7.08
N CYS A 11 -10.89 21.05 -8.31
CA CYS A 11 -10.45 19.94 -9.15
C CYS A 11 -9.33 19.12 -8.50
N VAL A 12 -8.35 19.78 -7.87
CA VAL A 12 -7.26 19.09 -7.15
C VAL A 12 -7.80 18.30 -5.95
N LEU A 13 -8.70 18.88 -5.16
CA LEU A 13 -9.30 18.21 -4.00
C LEU A 13 -10.15 17.01 -4.42
N VAL A 14 -10.96 17.14 -5.47
CA VAL A 14 -11.76 16.04 -6.02
C VAL A 14 -10.85 14.94 -6.56
N GLY A 15 -9.82 15.30 -7.33
CA GLY A 15 -8.83 14.35 -7.85
C GLY A 15 -8.12 13.59 -6.73
N ALA A 16 -7.68 14.30 -5.69
CA ALA A 16 -7.06 13.68 -4.52
C ALA A 16 -8.02 12.74 -3.78
N GLY A 17 -9.28 13.14 -3.59
CA GLY A 17 -10.31 12.31 -2.97
C GLY A 17 -10.56 11.01 -3.75
N VAL A 18 -10.67 11.10 -5.08
CA VAL A 18 -10.83 9.93 -5.96
C VAL A 18 -9.60 9.03 -5.88
N ALA A 19 -8.39 9.59 -5.94
CA ALA A 19 -7.15 8.82 -5.86
C ALA A 19 -7.03 8.05 -4.52
N LEU A 20 -7.38 8.69 -3.40
CA LEU A 20 -7.40 8.05 -2.09
C LEU A 20 -8.46 6.95 -2.00
N ALA A 21 -9.65 7.17 -2.57
CA ALA A 21 -10.71 6.16 -2.59
C ALA A 21 -10.28 4.92 -3.42
N VAL A 22 -9.73 5.13 -4.61
CA VAL A 22 -9.22 4.06 -5.47
C VAL A 22 -8.10 3.31 -4.77
N SER A 23 -7.15 4.02 -4.18
CA SER A 23 -6.03 3.42 -3.44
C SER A 23 -6.49 2.61 -2.23
N GLY A 24 -7.49 3.08 -1.48
CA GLY A 24 -8.11 2.33 -0.38
C GLY A 24 -8.77 1.02 -0.84
N VAL A 25 -9.45 1.03 -1.99
CA VAL A 25 -10.03 -0.18 -2.59
C VAL A 25 -8.93 -1.16 -3.02
N LEU A 26 -7.86 -0.66 -3.64
CA LEU A 26 -6.70 -1.48 -4.02
C LEU A 26 -6.03 -2.12 -2.81
N LEU A 27 -5.88 -1.38 -1.71
CA LEU A 27 -5.30 -1.90 -0.47
C LEU A 27 -6.16 -3.02 0.11
N ARG A 28 -7.49 -2.88 0.12
CA ARG A 28 -8.41 -3.95 0.54
C ARG A 28 -8.32 -5.17 -0.36
N ALA A 29 -8.28 -4.98 -1.68
CA ALA A 29 -8.09 -6.07 -2.63
C ALA A 29 -6.77 -6.82 -2.38
N ALA A 30 -5.69 -6.09 -2.09
CA ALA A 30 -4.40 -6.67 -1.76
C ALA A 30 -4.43 -7.47 -0.44
N VAL A 31 -5.12 -6.96 0.60
CA VAL A 31 -5.31 -7.69 1.86
C VAL A 31 -6.13 -8.97 1.65
N ALA A 32 -7.22 -8.89 0.89
CA ALA A 32 -8.04 -10.05 0.57
C ALA A 32 -7.25 -11.11 -0.22
N ALA A 33 -6.43 -10.69 -1.19
CA ALA A 33 -5.54 -11.57 -1.93
C ALA A 33 -4.46 -12.19 -1.02
N ALA A 34 -3.84 -11.41 -0.13
CA ALA A 34 -2.86 -11.92 0.83
C ALA A 34 -3.47 -12.97 1.76
N ASN A 35 -4.69 -12.72 2.27
CA ASN A 35 -5.39 -13.67 3.13
C ASN A 35 -5.73 -14.98 2.40
N ARG A 36 -6.03 -14.93 1.10
CA ARG A 36 -6.20 -16.15 0.27
C ARG A 36 -4.89 -16.93 0.13
N LEU A 37 -3.75 -16.26 0.00
CA LEU A 37 -2.43 -16.91 -0.11
C LEU A 37 -1.92 -17.47 1.22
N ILE A 38 -2.21 -16.80 2.34
CA ILE A 38 -1.81 -17.25 3.70
C ILE A 38 -2.62 -18.49 4.13
N GLY A 39 -3.79 -18.70 3.54
CA GLY A 39 -4.69 -19.82 3.82
C GLY A 39 -5.68 -19.50 4.93
N ALA A 40 -6.81 -20.23 4.92
CA ALA A 40 -7.86 -20.06 5.93
C ALA A 40 -7.29 -20.29 7.35
N PRO A 41 -7.78 -19.56 8.36
CA PRO A 41 -7.55 -19.94 9.74
C PRO A 41 -7.94 -21.42 9.86
N LYS A 42 -7.04 -22.27 10.36
CA LYS A 42 -7.50 -23.60 10.78
C LYS A 42 -8.62 -23.32 11.78
N PRO A 43 -9.83 -23.89 11.62
CA PRO A 43 -10.82 -23.81 12.67
C PRO A 43 -10.09 -24.26 13.94
N GLN A 44 -10.09 -23.39 14.97
CA GLN A 44 -9.73 -23.87 16.29
C GLN A 44 -10.69 -25.01 16.54
N ASP A 45 -10.15 -26.22 16.59
CA ASP A 45 -10.96 -27.40 16.82
C ASP A 45 -11.66 -27.19 18.16
N PRO A 46 -12.97 -26.95 18.19
CA PRO A 46 -13.68 -26.73 19.45
C PRO A 46 -13.59 -27.96 20.34
N PHE A 47 -13.24 -29.10 19.75
CA PHE A 47 -13.14 -30.40 20.40
C PHE A 47 -11.71 -30.76 20.83
N GLY A 48 -10.68 -30.08 20.32
CA GLY A 48 -9.28 -30.33 20.71
C GLY A 48 -8.92 -29.85 22.13
N GLN A 49 -9.84 -29.20 22.83
CA GLN A 49 -9.72 -28.84 24.25
C GLN A 49 -10.30 -29.89 25.21
N TRP A 50 -10.93 -30.95 24.69
CA TRP A 50 -11.55 -31.98 25.52
C TRP A 50 -10.60 -33.13 25.90
N ASP A 51 -9.43 -33.23 25.24
CA ASP A 51 -8.40 -34.23 25.55
C ASP A 51 -7.57 -33.90 26.81
N ASP A 52 -7.70 -32.69 27.38
CA ASP A 52 -6.90 -32.22 28.52
C ASP A 52 -7.61 -32.37 29.89
N TRP A 53 -8.76 -33.05 29.94
CA TRP A 53 -9.55 -33.24 31.19
C TRP A 53 -8.90 -34.18 32.22
N ASP A 54 -7.82 -34.89 31.87
CA ASP A 54 -7.10 -35.83 32.73
C ASP A 54 -5.80 -35.26 33.33
N THR A 55 -5.51 -33.97 33.12
CA THR A 55 -4.32 -33.33 33.71
C THR A 55 -4.72 -32.31 34.78
N ASP A 56 -4.43 -32.63 36.05
CA ASP A 56 -4.53 -31.74 37.22
C ASP A 56 -3.61 -30.51 37.17
N GLU A 57 -2.93 -30.27 36.05
CA GLU A 57 -2.07 -29.11 35.84
C GLU A 57 -2.89 -27.95 35.25
N PRO A 58 -2.82 -26.74 35.83
CA PRO A 58 -3.51 -25.58 35.26
C PRO A 58 -2.98 -25.33 33.85
N ALA A 59 -3.81 -25.65 32.86
CA ALA A 59 -3.48 -25.49 31.45
C ALA A 59 -2.97 -24.05 31.20
N PRO A 60 -1.83 -23.86 30.53
CA PRO A 60 -1.34 -22.53 30.20
C PRO A 60 -2.40 -21.83 29.36
N ILE A 61 -2.91 -20.69 29.84
CA ILE A 61 -3.88 -19.85 29.12
C ILE A 61 -3.40 -19.74 27.67
N PRO A 62 -4.14 -20.27 26.68
CA PRO A 62 -3.68 -20.27 25.31
C PRO A 62 -3.51 -18.81 24.89
N ARG A 63 -2.25 -18.39 24.72
CA ARG A 63 -1.95 -17.07 24.13
C ARG A 63 -2.72 -17.03 22.83
N ALA A 64 -3.66 -16.09 22.71
CA ALA A 64 -4.49 -15.90 21.54
C ALA A 64 -3.61 -16.07 20.30
N ALA A 65 -3.82 -17.15 19.55
CA ALA A 65 -2.99 -17.45 18.40
C ALA A 65 -3.02 -16.20 17.51
N PRO A 66 -1.86 -15.66 17.09
CA PRO A 66 -1.83 -14.44 16.31
C PRO A 66 -2.75 -14.65 15.10
N ALA A 67 -3.85 -13.88 15.06
CA ALA A 67 -4.93 -14.06 14.10
C ALA A 67 -4.31 -14.32 12.73
N ARG A 68 -4.59 -15.47 12.12
CA ARG A 68 -3.90 -15.88 10.87
C ARG A 68 -4.19 -14.94 9.70
N ALA A 69 -5.30 -14.21 9.76
CA ALA A 69 -5.69 -13.22 8.77
C ALA A 69 -5.13 -11.83 9.12
N VAL A 70 -4.70 -11.09 8.09
CA VAL A 70 -4.47 -9.65 8.18
C VAL A 70 -5.85 -8.98 8.24
N PRO A 71 -6.14 -8.17 9.27
CA PRO A 71 -7.43 -7.48 9.35
C PRO A 71 -7.58 -6.50 8.19
N GLU A 72 -8.77 -6.46 7.59
CA GLU A 72 -9.06 -5.52 6.52
C GLU A 72 -9.10 -4.09 7.08
N PRO A 73 -8.37 -3.14 6.48
CA PRO A 73 -8.43 -1.76 6.93
C PRO A 73 -9.82 -1.16 6.68
N GLY A 74 -10.33 -0.47 7.70
CA GLY A 74 -11.49 0.42 7.56
C GLY A 74 -11.22 1.48 6.46
N PHE A 75 -12.28 2.06 5.91
CA PHE A 75 -12.15 3.00 4.78
C PHE A 75 -11.25 4.19 5.15
N LEU A 76 -11.48 4.76 6.34
CA LEU A 76 -10.70 5.87 6.87
C LEU A 76 -9.24 5.48 7.14
N THR A 77 -8.99 4.30 7.71
CA THR A 77 -7.63 3.80 7.97
C THR A 77 -6.89 3.56 6.65
N GLY A 78 -7.54 2.98 5.65
CA GLY A 78 -6.95 2.80 4.32
C GLY A 78 -6.63 4.13 3.65
N ALA A 79 -7.53 5.11 3.73
CA ALA A 79 -7.28 6.47 3.22
C ALA A 79 -6.12 7.16 3.95
N LEU A 80 -6.01 7.02 5.27
CA LEU A 80 -4.90 7.57 6.06
C LEU A 80 -3.57 6.91 5.68
N VAL A 81 -3.53 5.58 5.59
CA VAL A 81 -2.33 4.81 5.21
C VAL A 81 -1.85 5.23 3.83
N THR A 82 -2.76 5.36 2.87
CA THR A 82 -2.45 5.74 1.50
C THR A 82 -2.04 7.21 1.38
N PHE A 83 -2.64 8.11 2.17
CA PHE A 83 -2.22 9.50 2.26
C PHE A 83 -0.80 9.64 2.82
N VAL A 84 -0.51 9.00 3.96
CA VAL A 84 0.81 9.03 4.60
C VAL A 84 1.87 8.38 3.70
N LEU A 85 1.52 7.26 3.05
CA LEU A 85 2.40 6.65 2.05
C LEU A 85 2.65 7.60 0.88
N GLY A 86 1.62 8.26 0.35
CA GLY A 86 1.76 9.21 -0.75
C GLY A 86 2.65 10.39 -0.40
N ALA A 87 2.46 10.97 0.80
CA ALA A 87 3.29 12.07 1.29
C ALA A 87 4.75 11.64 1.49
N THR A 88 5.00 10.48 2.12
CA THR A 88 6.35 9.97 2.34
C THR A 88 7.02 9.55 1.03
N ALA A 89 6.28 8.94 0.11
CA ALA A 89 6.76 8.62 -1.23
C ALA A 89 7.13 9.88 -2.01
N ALA A 90 6.30 10.94 -1.96
CA ALA A 90 6.61 12.21 -2.64
C ALA A 90 7.93 12.81 -2.14
N VAL A 91 8.12 12.89 -0.81
CA VAL A 91 9.37 13.37 -0.21
C VAL A 91 10.55 12.45 -0.60
N GLY A 92 10.36 11.13 -0.53
CA GLY A 92 11.38 10.15 -0.92
C GLY A 92 11.78 10.26 -2.39
N TYR A 93 10.82 10.48 -3.29
CA TYR A 93 11.06 10.71 -4.70
C TYR A 93 11.83 12.01 -4.94
N LEU A 94 11.49 13.10 -4.25
CA LEU A 94 12.25 14.34 -4.32
C LEU A 94 13.70 14.15 -3.87
N CYS A 95 13.92 13.41 -2.78
CA CYS A 95 15.27 13.05 -2.34
C CYS A 95 16.01 12.18 -3.37
N LEU A 96 15.34 11.19 -3.97
CA LEU A 96 15.94 10.33 -5.00
C LEU A 96 16.30 11.12 -6.26
N VAL A 97 15.44 12.04 -6.71
CA VAL A 97 15.72 12.93 -7.84
C VAL A 97 16.94 13.80 -7.52
N PHE A 98 17.00 14.40 -6.33
CA PHE A 98 18.14 15.22 -5.92
C PHE A 98 19.45 14.41 -5.89
N VAL A 99 19.44 13.23 -5.29
CA VAL A 99 20.62 12.34 -5.23
C VAL A 99 21.02 11.86 -6.63
N ALA A 100 20.05 11.49 -7.47
CA ALA A 100 20.31 11.01 -8.82
C ALA A 100 20.93 12.12 -9.69
N ALA A 101 20.40 13.34 -9.63
CA ALA A 101 20.90 14.47 -10.40
C ALA A 101 22.26 14.98 -9.89
N GLU A 102 22.38 15.26 -8.59
CA GLU A 102 23.57 15.93 -8.03
C GLU A 102 24.71 14.96 -7.74
N LEU A 103 24.40 13.77 -7.22
CA LEU A 103 25.42 12.82 -6.75
C LEU A 103 25.83 11.83 -7.84
N LEU A 104 24.86 11.31 -8.58
CA LEU A 104 25.08 10.27 -9.59
C LEU A 104 25.14 10.83 -11.03
N ARG A 105 24.87 12.13 -11.21
CA ARG A 105 24.82 12.81 -12.52
C ARG A 105 23.94 12.08 -13.54
N VAL A 106 22.86 11.48 -13.06
CA VAL A 106 21.84 10.85 -13.91
C VAL A 106 21.03 11.96 -14.58
N ASN A 107 20.88 11.88 -15.89
CA ASN A 107 20.05 12.81 -16.63
C ASN A 107 18.56 12.50 -16.34
N VAL A 108 17.90 13.37 -15.58
CA VAL A 108 16.49 13.21 -15.17
C VAL A 108 15.51 13.60 -16.27
N ASP A 109 15.98 14.29 -17.32
CA ASP A 109 15.16 14.65 -18.49
C ASP A 109 15.08 13.51 -19.49
N GLU A 110 15.98 12.53 -19.41
CA GLU A 110 15.94 11.34 -20.24
C GLU A 110 14.97 10.29 -19.69
N PRO A 111 14.18 9.63 -20.56
CA PRO A 111 13.21 8.62 -20.12
C PRO A 111 13.87 7.46 -19.36
N ALA A 112 15.12 7.12 -19.71
CA ALA A 112 15.89 6.10 -19.00
C ALA A 112 16.20 6.50 -17.55
N GLY A 113 16.53 7.78 -17.30
CA GLY A 113 16.78 8.30 -15.96
C GLY A 113 15.52 8.30 -15.10
N VAL A 114 14.37 8.70 -15.67
CA VAL A 114 13.06 8.66 -14.99
C VAL A 114 12.69 7.24 -14.58
N VAL A 115 12.84 6.28 -15.49
CA VAL A 115 12.56 4.85 -15.19
C VAL A 115 13.50 4.32 -14.11
N LEU A 116 14.78 4.68 -14.14
CA LEU A 116 15.75 4.25 -13.12
C LEU A 116 15.38 4.78 -11.73
N ILE A 117 15.00 6.06 -11.63
CA ILE A 117 14.54 6.66 -10.36
C ILE A 117 13.25 6.00 -9.87
N PHE A 118 12.31 5.72 -10.77
CA PHE A 118 11.08 5.00 -10.45
C PHE A 118 11.36 3.60 -9.90
N LEU A 119 12.21 2.82 -10.58
CA LEU A 119 12.60 1.48 -10.15
C LEU A 119 13.35 1.51 -8.81
N ALA A 120 14.21 2.51 -8.60
CA ALA A 120 14.90 2.72 -7.34
C ALA A 120 13.94 3.11 -6.20
N GLY A 121 12.84 3.80 -6.50
CA GLY A 121 11.81 4.20 -5.54
C GLY A 121 10.90 3.07 -5.08
N LEU A 122 10.61 2.08 -5.94
CA LEU A 122 9.73 0.94 -5.63
C LEU A 122 10.06 0.19 -4.32
N PRO A 123 11.33 -0.18 -4.02
CA PRO A 123 11.64 -0.84 -2.76
C PRO A 123 11.34 0.08 -1.57
N PHE A 124 11.64 1.38 -1.64
CA PHE A 124 11.34 2.32 -0.55
C PHE A 124 9.84 2.44 -0.28
N THR A 125 9.02 2.53 -1.33
CA THR A 125 7.56 2.58 -1.16
C THR A 125 7.00 1.25 -0.68
N GLY A 126 7.55 0.12 -1.12
CA GLY A 126 7.21 -1.21 -0.64
C GLY A 126 7.52 -1.40 0.84
N PHE A 127 8.73 -1.03 1.27
CA PHE A 127 9.14 -1.07 2.68
C PHE A 127 8.33 -0.11 3.54
N GLY A 128 8.12 1.13 3.07
CA GLY A 128 7.30 2.13 3.75
C GLY A 128 5.88 1.65 4.00
N LEU A 129 5.22 1.09 2.97
CA LEU A 129 3.88 0.52 3.11
C LEU A 129 3.86 -0.67 4.06
N SER A 130 4.85 -1.56 3.99
CA SER A 130 4.96 -2.72 4.88
C SER A 130 5.10 -2.30 6.34
N PHE A 131 5.94 -1.29 6.61
CA PHE A 131 6.12 -0.73 7.94
C PHE A 131 4.85 -0.05 8.45
N LEU A 132 4.24 0.79 7.61
CA LEU A 132 3.02 1.52 7.95
C LEU A 132 1.86 0.56 8.26
N LEU A 133 1.70 -0.52 7.49
CA LEU A 133 0.71 -1.57 7.77
C LEU A 133 1.00 -2.32 9.06
N THR A 134 2.26 -2.56 9.39
CA THR A 134 2.65 -3.23 10.64
C THR A 134 2.36 -2.38 11.87
N VAL A 135 2.48 -1.05 11.75
CA VAL A 135 2.17 -0.11 12.84
C VAL A 135 0.67 0.15 12.97
N THR A 136 -0.06 0.19 11.85
CA THR A 136 -1.48 0.55 11.84
C THR A 136 -2.43 -0.64 12.03
N LEU A 137 -2.00 -1.85 11.69
CA LEU A 137 -2.80 -3.06 11.82
C LEU A 137 -2.09 -4.06 12.74
N PRO A 138 -2.81 -4.83 13.56
CA PRO A 138 -2.23 -5.89 14.39
C PRO A 138 -1.81 -7.10 13.52
N THR A 139 -0.75 -6.92 12.73
CA THR A 139 -0.21 -7.91 11.78
C THR A 139 1.30 -8.05 11.96
N THR A 140 1.89 -9.10 11.37
CA THR A 140 3.33 -9.29 11.37
C THR A 140 3.97 -8.65 10.13
N PHE A 141 5.22 -8.21 10.26
CA PHE A 141 5.95 -7.58 9.14
C PHE A 141 5.99 -8.46 7.88
N LYS A 142 6.17 -9.78 8.03
CA LYS A 142 6.16 -10.72 6.89
C LYS A 142 4.84 -10.70 6.11
N ARG A 143 3.70 -10.58 6.81
CA ARG A 143 2.38 -10.51 6.19
C ARG A 143 2.09 -9.12 5.62
N ALA A 144 2.49 -8.08 6.32
CA ALA A 144 2.42 -6.71 5.81
C ALA A 144 3.24 -6.55 4.51
N ALA A 145 4.42 -7.18 4.44
CA ALA A 145 5.26 -7.19 3.24
C ALA A 145 4.59 -7.92 2.07
N LEU A 146 3.91 -9.05 2.32
CA LEU A 146 3.12 -9.73 1.29
C LEU A 146 1.98 -8.84 0.77
N VAL A 147 1.24 -8.16 1.66
CA VAL A 147 0.20 -7.21 1.27
C VAL A 147 0.78 -6.06 0.46
N ALA A 148 1.89 -5.47 0.89
CA ALA A 148 2.55 -4.37 0.19
C ALA A 148 3.04 -4.79 -1.20
N PHE A 149 3.58 -6.01 -1.34
CA PHE A 149 3.96 -6.58 -2.62
C PHE A 149 2.76 -6.76 -3.56
N LEU A 150 1.67 -7.36 -3.07
CA LEU A 150 0.44 -7.52 -3.87
C LEU A 150 -0.20 -6.17 -4.23
N TYR A 151 -0.15 -5.20 -3.32
CA TYR A 151 -0.60 -3.84 -3.60
C TYR A 151 0.18 -3.23 -4.77
N HIS A 152 1.51 -3.32 -4.78
CA HIS A 152 2.32 -2.81 -5.90
C HIS A 152 2.06 -3.60 -7.18
N LEU A 153 1.89 -4.92 -7.09
CA LEU A 153 1.57 -5.77 -8.25
C LEU A 153 0.26 -5.34 -8.94
N ILE A 154 -0.74 -4.90 -8.17
CA ILE A 154 -2.01 -4.42 -8.71
C ILE A 154 -1.93 -2.94 -9.09
N ALA A 155 -1.23 -2.11 -8.29
CA ALA A 155 -1.15 -0.67 -8.50
C ALA A 155 -0.35 -0.30 -9.75
N ILE A 156 0.76 -0.98 -10.04
CA ILE A 156 1.60 -0.72 -11.23
C ILE A 156 0.78 -0.76 -12.54
N PRO A 157 0.08 -1.86 -12.89
CA PRO A 157 -0.69 -1.90 -14.13
C PRO A 157 -1.81 -0.87 -14.16
N VAL A 158 -2.47 -0.60 -13.02
CA VAL A 158 -3.48 0.47 -12.93
C VAL A 158 -2.86 1.84 -13.24
N THR A 159 -1.70 2.15 -12.67
CA THR A 159 -0.99 3.40 -12.95
C THR A 159 -0.50 3.50 -14.39
N CYS A 160 -0.06 2.39 -15.01
CA CYS A 160 0.32 2.36 -16.42
C CYS A 160 -0.88 2.64 -17.33
N VAL A 161 -2.06 2.05 -17.05
CA VAL A 161 -3.29 2.30 -17.82
C VAL A 161 -3.72 3.75 -17.70
N VAL A 162 -3.75 4.29 -16.48
CA VAL A 162 -4.10 5.71 -16.25
C VAL A 162 -3.11 6.63 -16.97
N GLY A 163 -1.81 6.36 -16.84
CA GLY A 163 -0.77 7.12 -17.53
C GLY A 163 -0.91 7.09 -19.05
N ALA A 164 -1.19 5.92 -19.64
CA ALA A 164 -1.43 5.77 -21.08
C ALA A 164 -2.67 6.55 -21.54
N ILE A 165 -3.76 6.52 -20.76
CA ILE A 165 -4.97 7.30 -21.04
C ILE A 165 -4.66 8.80 -21.00
N MET A 166 -3.96 9.28 -19.98
CA MET A 166 -3.59 10.70 -19.87
C MET A 166 -2.69 11.15 -21.02
N LEU A 167 -1.73 10.31 -21.43
CA LEU A 167 -0.89 10.56 -22.59
C LEU A 167 -1.73 10.67 -23.89
N ALA A 168 -2.65 9.74 -24.11
CA ALA A 168 -3.54 9.76 -25.26
C ALA A 168 -4.43 11.01 -25.30
N PHE A 169 -4.97 11.42 -24.15
CA PHE A 169 -5.72 12.68 -24.05
C PHE A 169 -4.86 13.91 -24.35
N ALA A 170 -3.61 13.94 -23.87
CA ALA A 170 -2.69 15.04 -24.16
C ALA A 170 -2.43 15.17 -25.67
N PHE A 171 -2.30 14.06 -26.40
CA PHE A 171 -2.14 14.06 -27.85
C PHE A 171 -3.41 14.46 -28.62
N LEU A 172 -4.61 14.26 -28.05
CA LEU A 172 -5.87 14.63 -28.71
C LEU A 172 -6.22 16.11 -28.57
N ILE A 173 -5.73 16.76 -27.51
CA ILE A 173 -6.04 18.17 -27.18
C ILE A 173 -4.89 19.10 -27.62
N GLY A 174 -3.68 18.56 -27.79
CA GLY A 174 -2.48 19.29 -28.22
C GLY A 174 -2.32 19.43 -29.73
#